data_AF-A0A923ZH23-F1
#
_entry.id   AF-A0A923ZH23-F1
#
_cell.length_a   1.000
_cell.length_b   1.000
_cell.length_c   1.000
_cell.angle_alpha   90.00
_cell.angle_beta   90.00
_cell.angle_gamma   90.00
#
_symmetry.space_group_name_H-M   'P 1'
#
loop_
_entity.id
_entity.type
_entity.pdbx_description
1 polymer ?
#
loop_
_entity_poly.entity_id
_entity_poly.type
_entity_poly.pdbx_seq_one_letter_code
_entity_poly.pdbx_strand_id
1 'polypeptide(L)' 'MKEKTIVSTCSLFTSLASYMYAKETGKDGIPYVMIGGFLGAVLGEVIFEKIKSNNNTKK' A
#
# COMPACT_ATOMS: atom_id res chain seq x y z
N MET A 1 11.89 2.44 12.34
CA MET A 1 10.58 3.10 12.26
C MET A 1 10.16 3.48 10.84
N LYS A 2 11.06 3.88 9.92
CA LYS A 2 10.68 4.33 8.56
C LYS A 2 9.99 3.27 7.68
N GLU A 3 10.35 1.99 7.84
CA GLU A 3 9.78 0.87 7.08
C GLU A 3 8.28 0.67 7.31
N LYS A 4 7.92 0.38 8.57
CA LYS A 4 6.52 0.14 8.94
C LYS A 4 5.62 1.32 8.60
N THR A 5 6.12 2.54 8.73
CA THR A 5 5.35 3.74 8.34
C THR A 5 5.03 3.75 6.85
N ILE A 6 6.01 3.48 5.97
CA ILE A 6 5.79 3.45 4.52
C ILE A 6 4.79 2.36 4.15
N VAL A 7 4.99 1.14 4.68
CA VAL A 7 4.10 0.00 4.44
C VAL A 7 2.66 0.30 4.92
N SER A 8 2.50 0.84 6.14
CA SER A 8 1.20 1.24 6.66
C SER A 8 0.54 2.33 5.82
N THR A 9 1.27 3.36 5.40
CA THR A 9 0.70 4.43 4.58
C THR A 9 0.30 3.95 3.19
N CYS A 10 1.10 3.09 2.56
CA CYS A 10 0.76 2.50 1.26
C CYS A 10 -0.48 1.61 1.37
N SER A 11 -0.52 0.73 2.37
CA SER A 11 -1.67 -0.14 2.64
C SER A 11 -2.95 0.66 2.90
N LEU A 12 -2.88 1.71 3.72
CA LEU A 12 -4.03 2.55 4.04
C LEU A 12 -4.50 3.36 2.83
N PHE A 13 -3.57 3.87 2.03
CA PHE A 13 -3.87 4.61 0.80
C PHE A 13 -4.56 3.75 -0.26
N THR A 14 -4.03 2.56 -0.58
CA THR A 14 -4.66 1.68 -1.57
C THR A 14 -5.96 1.06 -1.07
N SER A 15 -6.07 0.80 0.23
CA SER A 15 -7.34 0.37 0.85
C SER A 15 -8.43 1.43 0.64
N LEU A 16 -8.11 2.70 0.88
CA LEU A 16 -9.04 3.81 0.68
C LEU A 16 -9.36 4.04 -0.80
N ALA A 17 -8.37 3.96 -1.69
CA ALA A 17 -8.57 4.06 -3.13
C ALA A 17 -9.48 2.93 -3.66
N SER A 18 -9.29 1.71 -3.14
CA SER A 18 -10.12 0.56 -3.50
C SER A 18 -11.55 0.68 -2.96
N TYR A 19 -11.72 1.27 -1.78
CA TYR A 19 -13.05 1.63 -1.26
C TYR A 19 -13.77 2.60 -2.18
N MET A 20 -13.09 3.67 -2.60
CA MET A 20 -13.67 4.67 -3.51
C MET A 20 -14.08 4.04 -4.85
N TYR A 21 -13.22 3.16 -5.40
CA TYR A 21 -13.53 2.43 -6.63
C TYR A 21 -14.74 1.49 -6.47
N ALA A 22 -14.82 0.76 -5.35
CA ALA A 22 -15.95 -0.12 -5.08
C ALA A 22 -17.26 0.67 -4.93
N LYS A 23 -17.18 1.83 -4.25
CA LYS A 23 -18.32 2.74 -4.07
C LYS A 23 -18.82 3.31 -5.40
N GLU A 24 -17.92 3.74 -6.29
CA GLU A 24 -18.31 4.24 -7.63
C GLU A 24 -18.92 3.16 -8.52
N THR A 25 -18.40 1.92 -8.43
CA THR A 25 -18.88 0.82 -9.28
C THR A 25 -20.08 0.06 -8.70
N GLY A 26 -20.61 0.48 -7.55
CA GLY A 26 -21.72 -0.16 -6.86
C GLY A 26 -21.42 -1.60 -6.40
N LYS A 27 -20.14 -1.96 -6.24
CA LYS A 27 -19.70 -3.28 -5.78
C LYS A 27 -19.52 -3.30 -4.27
N ASP A 28 -19.47 -4.50 -3.69
CA ASP A 28 -19.23 -4.68 -2.26
C ASP A 28 -17.88 -4.08 -1.82
N GLY A 29 -17.92 -3.06 -0.97
CA GLY A 29 -16.72 -2.33 -0.54
C GLY A 29 -15.74 -3.15 0.30
N ILE A 30 -16.24 -4.10 1.10
CA ILE A 30 -15.44 -4.89 2.04
C ILE A 30 -14.34 -5.72 1.33
N PRO A 31 -14.66 -6.59 0.36
CA PRO A 31 -13.64 -7.39 -0.32
C PRO A 31 -12.62 -6.52 -1.06
N TYR A 32 -13.04 -5.42 -1.66
CA TYR A 32 -12.14 -4.49 -2.37
C TYR A 32 -11.19 -3.76 -1.42
N VAL A 33 -11.66 -3.32 -0.25
CA VAL A 33 -10.84 -2.73 0.82
C VAL A 33 -9.80 -3.73 1.31
N MET A 34 -10.19 -4.99 1.52
CA MET A 34 -9.27 -6.05 1.97
C MET A 34 -8.18 -6.31 0.93
N ILE A 35 -8.57 -6.47 -0.34
CA ILE A 35 -7.62 -6.68 -1.44
C ILE A 35 -6.72 -5.46 -1.62
N GLY A 36 -7.27 -4.25 -1.58
CA GLY A 36 -6.52 -3.00 -1.70
C GLY A 36 -5.51 -2.80 -0.57
N GLY A 37 -5.90 -3.10 0.67
CA GLY A 37 -5.01 -3.05 1.83
C GLY A 37 -3.87 -4.05 1.74
N PHE A 38 -4.16 -5.28 1.32
CA PHE A 38 -3.14 -6.31 1.09
C PHE A 38 -2.17 -5.91 -0.03
N LEU A 39 -2.70 -5.45 -1.18
CA LEU A 39 -1.87 -5.01 -2.31
C LEU A 39 -0.94 -3.86 -1.92
N GLY A 40 -1.44 -2.89 -1.14
CA GLY A 40 -0.63 -1.75 -0.70
C GLY A 40 0.44 -2.12 0.32
N ALA A 41 0.20 -3.12 1.16
CA ALA A 41 1.22 -3.63 2.06
C ALA A 41 2.38 -4.26 1.27
N VAL A 42 2.06 -5.13 0.30
CA VAL A 42 3.06 -5.77 -0.59
C VAL A 42 3.85 -4.73 -1.38
N LEU A 43 3.16 -3.76 -2.00
CA LEU A 43 3.82 -2.68 -2.73
C LEU A 43 4.67 -1.80 -1.81
N GLY A 44 4.20 -1.52 -0.60
CA GLY A 44 4.93 -0.74 0.40
C GLY A 44 6.24 -1.40 0.81
N GLU A 45 6.26 -2.73 0.97
CA GLU A 45 7.49 -3.49 1.26
C GLU A 45 8.48 -3.41 0.11
N VAL A 46 8.04 -3.67 -1.13
CA VAL A 46 8.89 -3.59 -2.33
C VAL A 46 9.48 -2.19 -2.52
N ILE A 47 8.66 -1.14 -2.34
CA ILE A 47 9.12 0.26 -2.44
C ILE A 47 10.15 0.56 -1.35
N PHE A 48 9.89 0.14 -0.11
CA PHE A 48 10.82 0.35 0.99
C PHE A 48 12.16 -0.33 0.74
N GLU A 49 12.14 -1.59 0.30
CA GLU A 49 13.35 -2.36 0.01
C GLU A 49 14.18 -1.71 -1.10
N LYS A 50 13.53 -1.21 -2.15
CA LYS A 50 14.19 -0.47 -3.24
C LYS A 50 14.80 0.85 -2.77
N ILE A 51 14.11 1.61 -1.90
CA ILE A 51 14.62 2.86 -1.31
C ILE A 51 15.81 2.59 -0.38
N LYS A 52 15.75 1.50 0.40
CA LYS A 52 16.82 1.08 1.31
C LYS A 52 18.06 0.62 0.54
N SER A 53 17.88 -0.15 -0.53
CA SER A 53 18.99 -0.57 -1.41
C SER A 53 19.69 0.62 -2.05
N ASN A 54 18.93 1.60 -2.55
CA ASN A 54 19.48 2.81 -3.18
C ASN A 54 20.26 3.70 -2.19
N ASN A 55 19.84 3.76 -0.92
CA ASN A 55 20.59 4.50 0.11
C ASN A 55 21.91 3.84 0.51
N ASN A 56 22.04 2.50 0.41
CA ASN A 56 23.30 1.82 0.72
C ASN A 56 24.36 1.99 -0.38
N THR A 57 23.96 2.21 -1.64
CA THR A 57 24.90 2.43 -2.76
C THR A 57 25.56 3.82 -2.73
N LYS A 58 25.09 4.74 -1.87
CA LYS A 58 25.65 6.09 -1.71
C LYS A 58 26.55 6.26 -0.48
N LYS A 59 26.94 5.16 0.20
CA LYS A 59 27.80 5.24 1.39
C LYS A 59 29.19 4.68 1.14
#